data_AF-A0A955IGF9-F1
#
_entry.id   AF-A0A955IGF9-F1
#
_cell.length_a   1.000
_cell.length_b   1.000
_cell.length_c   1.000
_cell.angle_alpha   90.00
_cell.angle_beta   90.00
_cell.angle_gamma   90.00
#
_symmetry.space_group_name_H-M   'P 1'
#
loop_
_entity.id
_entity.type
_entity.pdbx_description
1 polymer ?
#
loop_
_entity_poly.entity_id
_entity_poly.type
_entity_poly.pdbx_seq_one_letter_code
_entity_poly.pdbx_strand_id
1 'polypeptide(L)'
;IIATSVAGSTVGNTDVKDTGGDASVLINGVQATASGLSARVTADGFDVNVTIDGASALNVNGASTTFTITGGGADFNLAPKVSLASKVSLGIETVTTGNLGSATSGFLSNLKSGGSANVVNGDLSEAQEVVEAAIKQVSSLRGRLGAFQKNVVGATINSLGVALENTAAAESVIRDTDFATETAALTRSQILSQAATQSLSLANAQPQAVLSLLGR
;
A
#
# COMPACT_ATOMS: atom_id res chain seq x y z
N ILE A 1 -5.60 -13.51 -17.77
CA ILE A 1 -4.62 -12.42 -18.03
C ILE A 1 -3.95 -12.74 -19.35
N ILE A 2 -4.08 -11.85 -20.32
CA ILE A 2 -3.50 -12.02 -21.65
C ILE A 2 -2.12 -11.33 -21.61
N ALA A 3 -1.05 -12.11 -21.80
CA ALA A 3 0.30 -11.60 -21.97
C ALA A 3 0.66 -11.66 -23.46
N THR A 4 1.03 -10.52 -24.05
CA THR A 4 1.47 -10.44 -25.45
C THR A 4 2.90 -9.95 -25.51
N SER A 5 3.74 -10.64 -26.29
CA SER A 5 5.13 -10.28 -26.53
C SER A 5 5.26 -9.65 -27.91
N VAL A 6 5.85 -8.46 -27.99
CA VAL A 6 6.35 -7.90 -29.25
C VAL A 6 7.86 -8.02 -29.22
N ALA A 7 8.36 -9.23 -29.54
CA ALA A 7 9.77 -9.45 -29.80
C ALA A 7 10.06 -9.13 -31.27
N GLY A 8 11.05 -8.26 -31.49
CA GLY A 8 11.66 -8.07 -32.80
C GLY A 8 12.21 -9.40 -33.31
N SER A 9 11.86 -9.74 -34.55
CA SER A 9 12.24 -10.97 -35.23
C SER A 9 13.76 -11.18 -35.25
N THR A 10 14.24 -12.31 -34.72
CA THR A 10 15.59 -12.83 -35.00
C THR A 10 15.47 -14.01 -35.98
N VAL A 11 15.36 -13.68 -37.26
CA VAL A 11 15.60 -14.66 -38.34
C VAL A 11 17.09 -15.03 -38.32
N GLY A 12 17.36 -16.33 -38.30
CA GLY A 12 18.68 -16.92 -38.13
C GLY A 12 19.76 -16.39 -39.09
N ASN A 13 20.61 -15.52 -38.57
CA ASN A 13 21.94 -15.28 -39.10
C ASN A 13 22.93 -15.50 -37.95
N THR A 14 23.88 -16.43 -38.11
CA THR A 14 24.80 -16.95 -37.08
C THR A 14 25.87 -15.95 -36.63
N ASP A 15 25.70 -14.67 -36.89
CA ASP A 15 26.69 -13.61 -36.60
C ASP A 15 26.05 -12.30 -36.11
N VAL A 16 24.86 -12.39 -35.53
CA VAL A 16 24.26 -11.25 -34.81
C VAL A 16 24.65 -11.39 -33.33
N LYS A 17 25.57 -10.54 -32.87
CA LYS A 17 25.73 -10.29 -31.44
C LYS A 17 24.44 -9.64 -30.93
N ASP A 18 23.58 -10.44 -30.33
CA ASP A 18 22.39 -9.96 -29.64
C ASP A 18 22.86 -9.15 -28.41
N THR A 19 22.69 -7.83 -28.50
CA THR A 19 22.92 -6.92 -27.38
C THR A 19 21.68 -6.94 -26.49
N GLY A 20 21.49 -8.06 -25.79
CA GLY A 20 20.29 -8.41 -25.03
C GLY A 20 19.42 -7.22 -24.64
N GLY A 21 18.25 -7.11 -25.29
CA GLY A 21 17.24 -6.11 -24.98
C GLY A 21 16.20 -6.65 -24.01
N ASP A 22 15.55 -5.75 -23.27
CA ASP A 22 14.42 -6.11 -22.41
C ASP A 22 13.19 -6.51 -23.26
N ALA A 23 12.46 -7.52 -22.81
CA ALA A 23 11.25 -7.97 -23.49
C ALA A 23 10.13 -6.92 -23.41
N SER A 24 9.51 -6.55 -24.54
CA SER A 24 8.28 -5.75 -24.51
C SER A 24 7.06 -6.65 -24.30
N VAL A 25 6.44 -6.55 -23.13
CA VAL A 25 5.30 -7.37 -22.73
C VAL A 25 4.13 -6.50 -22.28
N LEU A 26 2.93 -6.76 -22.78
CA LEU A 26 1.70 -6.23 -22.19
C LEU A 26 1.04 -7.32 -21.35
N ILE A 27 0.71 -7.02 -20.09
CA ILE A 27 -0.03 -7.92 -19.20
C ILE A 27 -1.40 -7.28 -18.94
N ASN A 28 -2.47 -7.93 -19.38
CA ASN A 28 -3.84 -7.40 -19.26
C ASN A 28 -4.01 -6.00 -19.91
N GLY A 29 -3.29 -5.74 -21.00
CA GLY A 29 -3.31 -4.45 -21.70
C GLY A 29 -2.43 -3.35 -21.09
N VAL A 30 -1.78 -3.61 -19.95
CA VAL A 30 -0.81 -2.69 -19.32
C VAL A 30 0.61 -3.07 -19.74
N GLN A 31 1.40 -2.09 -20.20
CA GLN A 31 2.82 -2.31 -20.50
C GLN A 31 3.57 -2.73 -19.22
N ALA A 32 4.21 -3.88 -19.26
CA ALA A 32 5.06 -4.38 -18.20
C ALA A 32 6.41 -3.66 -18.21
N THR A 33 6.95 -3.43 -17.01
CA THR A 33 8.36 -3.12 -16.83
C THR A 33 9.14 -4.42 -16.97
N ALA A 34 10.01 -4.49 -17.97
CA ALA A 34 10.81 -5.67 -18.22
C ALA A 34 12.28 -5.44 -17.88
N SER A 35 12.95 -6.52 -17.51
CA SER A 35 14.38 -6.60 -17.31
C SER A 35 14.83 -7.97 -17.81
N GLY A 36 15.51 -7.98 -18.95
CA GLY A 36 15.76 -9.18 -19.74
C GLY A 36 14.45 -9.91 -20.04
N LEU A 37 14.34 -11.14 -19.54
CA LEU A 37 13.22 -12.05 -19.80
C LEU A 37 12.15 -11.97 -18.70
N SER A 38 12.39 -11.22 -17.62
CA SER A 38 11.39 -11.01 -16.56
C SER A 38 10.59 -9.74 -16.84
N ALA A 39 9.27 -9.86 -16.87
CA ALA A 39 8.33 -8.78 -17.09
C ALA A 39 7.37 -8.66 -15.91
N ARG A 40 7.18 -7.44 -15.41
CA ARG A 40 6.36 -7.17 -14.24
C ARG A 40 5.37 -6.05 -14.48
N VAL A 41 4.12 -6.24 -14.07
CA VAL A 41 3.11 -5.19 -14.00
C VAL A 41 2.70 -4.98 -12.56
N THR A 42 2.71 -3.72 -12.13
CA THR A 42 2.14 -3.27 -10.86
C THR A 42 1.09 -2.20 -11.15
N ALA A 43 -0.16 -2.49 -10.84
CA ALA A 43 -1.31 -1.59 -10.96
C ALA A 43 -2.19 -1.70 -9.72
N ASP A 44 -3.20 -0.83 -9.60
CA ASP A 44 -4.11 -0.81 -8.46
C ASP A 44 -4.82 -2.17 -8.30
N GLY A 45 -4.48 -2.88 -7.22
CA GLY A 45 -5.02 -4.21 -6.92
C GLY A 45 -4.44 -5.36 -7.76
N PHE A 46 -3.36 -5.14 -8.51
CA PHE A 46 -2.76 -6.17 -9.36
C PHE A 46 -1.23 -6.06 -9.40
N ASP A 47 -0.54 -7.10 -8.96
CA ASP A 47 0.92 -7.17 -8.98
C ASP A 47 1.39 -8.54 -9.48
N VAL A 48 2.01 -8.57 -10.66
CA VAL A 48 2.40 -9.81 -11.34
C VAL A 48 3.81 -9.70 -11.89
N ASN A 49 4.60 -10.75 -11.65
CA ASN A 49 5.89 -10.98 -12.28
C ASN A 49 5.81 -12.25 -13.15
N VAL A 50 6.28 -12.17 -14.38
CA VAL A 50 6.31 -13.29 -15.34
C VAL A 50 7.73 -13.41 -15.87
N THR A 51 8.29 -14.61 -15.84
CA THR A 51 9.53 -14.91 -16.55
C THR A 51 9.18 -15.58 -17.87
N ILE A 52 9.70 -15.02 -18.97
CA ILE A 52 9.55 -15.55 -20.32
C ILE A 52 10.72 -16.50 -20.52
N ASP A 53 10.53 -17.82 -20.44
CA ASP A 53 11.62 -18.71 -20.87
C ASP A 53 11.65 -18.80 -22.41
N GLY A 54 12.80 -19.15 -22.98
CA GLY A 54 12.97 -19.27 -24.44
C GLY A 54 12.14 -20.39 -25.07
N ALA A 55 11.47 -21.23 -24.27
CA ALA A 55 10.57 -22.30 -24.70
C ALA A 55 9.08 -21.88 -24.66
N SER A 56 8.77 -20.71 -24.10
CA SER A 56 7.42 -20.21 -23.92
C SER A 56 6.87 -19.63 -25.23
N ALA A 57 5.57 -19.83 -25.46
CA ALA A 57 4.82 -19.26 -26.59
C ALA A 57 4.76 -17.71 -26.61
N LEU A 58 5.52 -17.03 -25.73
CA LEU A 58 5.74 -15.58 -25.67
C LEU A 58 7.05 -15.15 -26.36
N ASN A 59 7.71 -16.03 -27.10
CA ASN A 59 8.94 -15.72 -27.86
C ASN A 59 8.68 -15.56 -29.37
N VAL A 60 7.41 -15.40 -29.78
CA VAL A 60 7.03 -15.23 -31.18
C VAL A 60 6.30 -13.89 -31.34
N ASN A 61 6.63 -13.15 -32.39
CA ASN A 61 6.07 -11.82 -32.65
C ASN A 61 4.53 -11.89 -32.74
N GLY A 62 3.83 -11.14 -31.87
CA GLY A 62 2.38 -11.12 -31.81
C GLY A 62 1.75 -12.32 -31.10
N ALA A 63 2.56 -13.18 -30.49
CA ALA A 63 2.04 -14.29 -29.71
C ALA A 63 1.49 -13.82 -28.37
N SER A 64 0.41 -14.48 -27.98
CA SER A 64 -0.40 -14.14 -26.82
C SER A 64 -0.63 -15.40 -26.00
N THR A 65 -0.17 -15.44 -24.76
CA THR A 65 -0.53 -16.52 -23.84
C THR A 65 -1.53 -16.00 -22.81
N THR A 66 -2.56 -16.81 -22.57
CA THR A 66 -3.50 -16.53 -21.48
C THR A 66 -3.12 -17.42 -20.32
N PHE A 67 -2.73 -16.83 -19.20
CA PHE A 67 -2.66 -17.52 -17.93
C PHE A 67 -3.67 -16.91 -16.96
N THR A 68 -4.17 -17.73 -16.05
CA THR A 68 -5.07 -17.31 -14.98
C THR A 68 -4.31 -17.39 -13.67
N ILE A 69 -4.27 -16.28 -12.94
CA ILE A 69 -3.81 -16.31 -11.55
C ILE A 69 -4.96 -16.88 -10.73
N THR A 70 -4.83 -18.15 -10.34
CA THR A 70 -5.79 -18.88 -9.52
C THR A 70 -5.54 -18.72 -8.03
N GLY A 71 -4.47 -18.02 -7.63
CA GLY A 71 -4.12 -17.71 -6.25
C GLY A 71 -2.68 -17.17 -6.13
N GLY A 72 -2.32 -16.69 -4.93
CA GLY A 72 -1.01 -16.11 -4.63
C GLY A 72 -1.07 -14.61 -4.38
N GLY A 73 0.00 -14.05 -3.80
CA GLY A 73 0.03 -12.67 -3.34
C GLY A 73 -0.63 -12.41 -1.98
N ALA A 74 -0.57 -11.17 -1.52
CA ALA A 74 -1.18 -10.70 -0.29
C ALA A 74 -1.89 -9.37 -0.56
N ASP A 75 -3.16 -9.29 -0.17
CA ASP A 75 -3.93 -8.05 -0.22
C ASP A 75 -3.96 -7.40 1.17
N PHE A 76 -3.56 -6.14 1.22
CA PHE A 76 -3.56 -5.34 2.44
C PHE A 76 -4.64 -4.26 2.34
N ASN A 77 -5.55 -4.24 3.31
CA ASN A 77 -6.50 -3.14 3.44
C ASN A 77 -5.91 -2.09 4.39
N LEU A 78 -5.56 -0.92 3.86
CA LEU A 78 -4.88 0.13 4.62
C LEU A 78 -5.82 1.24 5.10
N ALA A 79 -7.09 1.22 4.68
CA ALA A 79 -8.10 2.20 5.08
C ALA A 79 -9.18 1.59 5.98
N PRO A 80 -9.91 2.41 6.77
CA PRO A 80 -10.99 1.94 7.64
C PRO A 80 -12.14 1.24 6.90
N LYS A 81 -12.34 1.57 5.62
CA LYS A 81 -13.34 0.93 4.76
C LYS A 81 -12.67 0.01 3.75
N VAL A 82 -13.13 -1.22 3.68
CA VAL A 82 -12.70 -2.20 2.66
C VAL A 82 -13.32 -1.80 1.32
N SER A 83 -12.52 -1.19 0.45
CA SER A 83 -12.89 -0.85 -0.93
C SER A 83 -11.74 -1.21 -1.87
N LEU A 84 -11.98 -1.29 -3.18
CA LEU A 84 -10.91 -1.56 -4.14
C LEU A 84 -9.82 -0.50 -4.09
N ALA A 85 -10.19 0.77 -3.90
CA ALA A 85 -9.25 1.89 -3.75
C ALA A 85 -8.47 1.88 -2.42
N SER A 86 -8.95 1.12 -1.42
CA SER A 86 -8.32 0.99 -0.09
C SER A 86 -7.38 -0.22 0.02
N LYS A 87 -7.39 -1.07 -1.01
CA LYS A 87 -6.62 -2.32 -1.06
C LYS A 87 -5.34 -2.08 -1.84
N VAL A 88 -4.22 -2.50 -1.25
CA VAL A 88 -2.95 -2.60 -1.95
C VAL A 88 -2.60 -4.07 -2.07
N SER A 89 -2.39 -4.54 -3.30
CA SER A 89 -1.99 -5.92 -3.55
C SER A 89 -0.47 -5.99 -3.69
N LEU A 90 0.12 -7.04 -3.13
CA LEU A 90 1.54 -7.36 -3.27
C LEU A 90 1.69 -8.79 -3.76
N GLY A 91 2.35 -8.95 -4.91
CA GLY A 91 2.70 -10.26 -5.45
C GLY A 91 3.81 -10.90 -4.62
N ILE A 92 3.48 -11.98 -3.93
CA ILE A 92 4.39 -12.82 -3.15
C ILE A 92 4.48 -14.17 -3.86
N GLU A 93 5.67 -14.46 -4.36
CA GLU A 93 5.96 -15.73 -5.02
C GLU A 93 6.06 -16.86 -3.97
N THR A 94 5.78 -18.09 -4.40
CA THR A 94 5.84 -19.24 -3.51
C THR A 94 7.28 -19.54 -3.10
N VAL A 95 7.55 -19.55 -1.79
CA VAL A 95 8.89 -19.82 -1.22
C VAL A 95 9.09 -21.27 -0.81
N THR A 96 8.33 -22.21 -1.40
CA THR A 96 8.56 -23.64 -1.18
C THR A 96 9.83 -24.08 -1.90
N THR A 97 10.48 -25.12 -1.40
CA THR A 97 11.71 -25.67 -1.98
C THR A 97 11.53 -26.12 -3.44
N GLY A 98 10.30 -26.43 -3.87
CA GLY A 98 9.99 -26.77 -5.26
C GLY A 98 9.94 -25.58 -6.23
N ASN A 99 9.86 -24.34 -5.73
CA ASN A 99 9.75 -23.13 -6.57
C ASN A 99 10.94 -22.17 -6.41
N LEU A 100 11.73 -22.32 -5.34
CA LEU A 100 12.96 -21.55 -5.15
C LEU A 100 14.09 -22.12 -6.01
N GLY A 101 14.68 -21.28 -6.85
CA GLY A 101 15.66 -21.64 -7.88
C GLY A 101 15.23 -21.13 -9.27
N SER A 102 15.71 -21.76 -10.32
CA SER A 102 15.40 -21.41 -11.71
C SER A 102 15.22 -22.66 -12.56
N ALA A 103 14.45 -22.58 -13.64
CA ALA A 103 14.36 -23.67 -14.61
C ALA A 103 15.73 -24.01 -15.25
N THR A 104 16.63 -23.03 -15.34
CA THR A 104 17.98 -23.22 -15.91
C THR A 104 18.95 -23.85 -14.92
N SER A 105 19.00 -23.34 -13.68
CA SER A 105 19.94 -23.82 -12.66
C SER A 105 19.41 -25.00 -11.85
N GLY A 106 18.09 -25.20 -11.79
CA GLY A 106 17.40 -26.16 -10.93
C GLY A 106 16.72 -25.51 -9.71
N PHE A 107 15.95 -26.32 -8.96
CA PHE A 107 15.21 -25.91 -7.77
C PHE A 107 15.81 -26.52 -6.49
N LEU A 108 15.58 -25.89 -5.32
CA LEU A 108 16.07 -26.40 -4.03
C LEU A 108 15.63 -27.84 -3.73
N SER A 109 14.48 -28.28 -4.26
CA SER A 109 14.02 -29.66 -4.15
C SER A 109 14.96 -30.66 -4.83
N ASN A 110 15.70 -30.26 -5.87
CA ASN A 110 16.65 -31.10 -6.60
C ASN A 110 17.91 -31.43 -5.78
N LEU A 111 18.25 -30.62 -4.78
CA LEU A 111 19.42 -30.83 -3.92
C LEU A 111 19.36 -32.15 -3.14
N LYS A 112 18.14 -32.61 -2.82
CA LYS A 112 17.89 -33.85 -2.05
C LYS A 112 17.26 -34.97 -2.88
N SER A 113 16.43 -34.64 -3.87
CA SER A 113 15.59 -35.64 -4.56
C SER A 113 16.33 -36.54 -5.55
N GLY A 114 17.61 -36.27 -5.83
CA GLY A 114 18.35 -36.97 -6.90
C GLY A 114 18.29 -36.20 -8.21
N GLY A 115 19.40 -36.17 -8.93
CA GLY A 115 19.60 -35.35 -10.13
C GLY A 115 21.02 -34.79 -10.17
N SER A 116 21.30 -33.97 -11.20
CA SER A 116 22.64 -33.40 -11.40
C SER A 116 23.07 -32.48 -10.25
N ALA A 117 22.17 -31.70 -9.65
CA ALA A 117 22.45 -30.83 -8.51
C ALA A 117 22.38 -31.52 -7.12
N ASN A 118 22.42 -32.86 -7.02
CA ASN A 118 22.32 -33.55 -5.74
C ASN A 118 23.58 -33.35 -4.87
N VAL A 119 23.40 -33.03 -3.58
CA VAL A 119 24.52 -32.70 -2.66
C VAL A 119 25.34 -33.94 -2.23
N VAL A 120 24.80 -35.14 -2.39
CA VAL A 120 25.43 -36.43 -2.01
C VAL A 120 26.25 -37.01 -3.16
N ASN A 121 25.73 -36.97 -4.39
CA ASN A 121 26.31 -37.69 -5.53
C ASN A 121 26.25 -36.93 -6.87
N GLY A 122 25.83 -35.67 -6.87
CA GLY A 122 25.76 -34.81 -8.05
C GLY A 122 26.93 -33.83 -8.17
N ASP A 123 26.79 -32.86 -9.07
CA ASP A 123 27.68 -31.72 -9.24
C ASP A 123 27.38 -30.65 -8.16
N LEU A 124 28.36 -30.43 -7.29
CA LEU A 124 28.28 -29.43 -6.24
C LEU A 124 28.29 -27.99 -6.80
N SER A 125 28.83 -27.75 -7.99
CA SER A 125 28.81 -26.44 -8.63
C SER A 125 27.38 -26.05 -9.02
N GLU A 126 26.64 -26.97 -9.65
CA GLU A 126 25.22 -26.76 -9.96
C GLU A 126 24.39 -26.59 -8.69
N ALA A 127 24.67 -27.41 -7.65
CA ALA A 127 24.02 -27.27 -6.35
C ALA A 127 24.24 -25.88 -5.73
N GLN A 128 25.44 -25.31 -5.86
CA GLN A 128 25.74 -23.96 -5.40
C GLN A 128 24.97 -22.89 -6.19
N GLU A 129 24.86 -23.04 -7.52
CA GLU A 129 24.09 -22.13 -8.35
C GLU A 129 22.59 -22.12 -7.99
N VAL A 130 22.01 -23.29 -7.72
CA VAL A 130 20.62 -23.40 -7.24
C VAL A 130 20.43 -22.64 -5.93
N VAL A 131 21.34 -22.83 -4.97
CA VAL A 131 21.28 -22.16 -3.67
C VAL A 131 21.43 -20.65 -3.83
N GLU A 132 22.37 -20.19 -4.65
CA GLU A 132 22.60 -18.77 -4.91
C GLU A 132 21.38 -18.11 -5.57
N ALA A 133 20.76 -18.78 -6.55
CA ALA A 133 19.53 -18.32 -7.18
C ALA A 133 18.38 -18.21 -6.16
N ALA A 134 18.19 -19.23 -5.32
CA ALA A 134 17.19 -19.22 -4.27
C ALA A 134 17.43 -18.11 -3.23
N ILE A 135 18.68 -17.89 -2.80
CA ILE A 135 19.05 -16.81 -1.89
C ILE A 135 18.73 -15.45 -2.50
N LYS A 136 19.07 -15.22 -3.78
CA LYS A 136 18.76 -13.99 -4.49
C LYS A 136 17.26 -13.74 -4.55
N GLN A 137 16.45 -14.76 -4.86
CA GLN A 137 15.00 -14.65 -4.87
C GLN A 137 14.43 -14.28 -3.50
N VAL A 138 14.81 -14.99 -2.44
CA VAL A 138 14.34 -14.69 -1.07
C VAL A 138 14.80 -13.30 -0.62
N SER A 139 16.04 -12.92 -0.92
CA SER A 139 16.60 -11.62 -0.55
C SER A 139 15.88 -10.48 -1.28
N SER A 140 15.60 -10.66 -2.57
CA SER A 140 14.79 -9.73 -3.36
C SER A 140 13.38 -9.59 -2.80
N LEU A 141 12.72 -10.72 -2.48
CA LEU A 141 11.39 -10.72 -1.87
C LEU A 141 11.38 -9.99 -0.52
N ARG A 142 12.38 -10.24 0.35
CA ARG A 142 12.54 -9.51 1.62
C ARG A 142 12.77 -8.02 1.42
N GLY A 143 13.60 -7.64 0.44
CA GLY A 143 13.82 -6.25 0.06
C GLY A 143 12.53 -5.57 -0.39
N ARG A 144 11.73 -6.24 -1.21
CA ARG A 144 10.41 -5.77 -1.66
C ARG A 144 9.43 -5.61 -0.50
N LEU A 145 9.35 -6.58 0.40
CA LEU A 145 8.51 -6.50 1.60
C LEU A 145 8.94 -5.33 2.50
N GLY A 146 10.24 -5.13 2.70
CA GLY A 146 10.76 -3.99 3.46
C GLY A 146 10.44 -2.65 2.79
N ALA A 147 10.60 -2.56 1.46
CA ALA A 147 10.22 -1.37 0.71
C ALA A 147 8.72 -1.09 0.78
N PHE A 148 7.87 -2.12 0.71
CA PHE A 148 6.42 -2.00 0.87
C PHE A 148 6.05 -1.48 2.28
N GLN A 149 6.63 -2.08 3.33
CA GLN A 149 6.43 -1.64 4.70
C GLN A 149 6.84 -0.17 4.90
N LYS A 150 8.01 0.23 4.39
CA LYS A 150 8.50 1.59 4.56
C LYS A 150 7.69 2.62 3.77
N ASN A 151 7.48 2.37 2.48
CA ASN A 151 6.95 3.39 1.57
C ASN A 151 5.43 3.40 1.51
N VAL A 152 4.76 2.25 1.63
CA VAL A 152 3.30 2.18 1.54
C VAL A 152 2.68 2.26 2.92
N VAL A 153 3.02 1.31 3.80
CA VAL A 153 2.43 1.24 5.15
C VAL A 153 2.89 2.43 5.99
N GLY A 154 4.21 2.72 6.01
CA GLY A 154 4.76 3.86 6.74
C GLY A 154 4.21 5.21 6.29
N ALA A 155 4.12 5.46 4.98
CA ALA A 155 3.54 6.70 4.47
C ALA A 155 2.05 6.82 4.80
N THR A 156 1.30 5.70 4.73
CA THR A 156 -0.13 5.70 5.09
C THR A 156 -0.33 6.02 6.56
N ILE A 157 0.46 5.43 7.45
CA ILE A 157 0.41 5.73 8.89
C ILE A 157 0.69 7.21 9.14
N ASN A 158 1.74 7.76 8.52
CA ASN A 158 2.08 9.17 8.66
C ASN A 158 0.95 10.09 8.18
N SER A 159 0.39 9.81 6.99
CA SER A 159 -0.74 10.58 6.45
C SER A 159 -1.97 10.50 7.35
N LEU A 160 -2.27 9.33 7.90
CA LEU A 160 -3.40 9.13 8.81
C LEU A 160 -3.18 9.83 10.15
N GLY A 161 -1.94 9.84 10.65
CA GLY A 161 -1.55 10.59 11.85
C GLY A 161 -1.77 12.09 11.69
N VAL A 162 -1.35 12.68 10.55
CA VAL A 162 -1.59 14.09 10.24
C VAL A 162 -3.09 14.39 10.14
N ALA A 163 -3.86 13.51 9.48
CA ALA A 163 -5.31 13.68 9.39
C ALA A 163 -5.99 13.61 10.76
N LEU A 164 -5.52 12.71 11.64
CA LEU A 164 -6.02 12.58 13.01
C LEU A 164 -5.70 13.84 13.84
N GLU A 165 -4.48 14.36 13.76
CA GLU A 165 -4.08 15.60 14.45
C GLU A 165 -4.93 16.79 14.00
N ASN A 166 -5.10 16.97 12.70
CA ASN A 166 -5.93 18.05 12.15
C ASN A 166 -7.40 17.93 12.58
N THR A 167 -7.94 16.70 12.61
CA THR A 167 -9.33 16.46 13.02
C THR A 167 -9.52 16.71 14.52
N ALA A 168 -8.59 16.25 15.35
CA ALA A 168 -8.61 16.49 16.79
C ALA A 168 -8.47 17.98 17.13
N ALA A 169 -7.61 18.72 16.41
CA ALA A 169 -7.48 20.17 16.56
C ALA A 169 -8.78 20.89 16.17
N ALA A 170 -9.41 20.52 15.06
CA ALA A 170 -10.70 21.06 14.66
C ALA A 170 -11.80 20.76 15.70
N GLU A 171 -11.84 19.54 16.23
CA GLU A 171 -12.77 19.15 17.30
C GLU A 171 -12.54 19.97 18.58
N SER A 172 -11.27 20.18 18.97
CA SER A 172 -10.92 21.01 20.14
C SER A 172 -11.41 22.45 19.98
N VAL A 173 -11.22 23.05 18.80
CA VAL A 173 -11.67 24.42 18.52
C VAL A 173 -13.19 24.54 18.60
N ILE A 174 -13.93 23.57 18.04
CA ILE A 174 -15.39 23.54 18.12
C ILE A 174 -15.83 23.43 19.57
N ARG A 175 -15.28 22.46 20.30
CA ARG A 175 -15.65 22.21 21.71
C ARG A 175 -15.34 23.41 22.60
N ASP A 176 -14.18 24.04 22.45
CA ASP A 176 -13.80 25.22 23.23
C ASP A 176 -14.67 26.44 22.90
N THR A 177 -15.03 26.62 21.62
CA THR A 177 -15.93 27.71 21.20
C THR A 177 -17.33 27.51 21.79
N ASP A 178 -17.86 26.29 21.74
CA ASP A 178 -19.15 25.95 22.33
C ASP A 178 -19.13 26.16 23.86
N PHE A 179 -18.07 25.73 24.54
CA PHE A 179 -17.91 26.01 25.98
C PHE A 179 -17.83 27.51 26.30
N ALA A 180 -17.08 28.29 25.51
CA ALA A 180 -16.97 29.73 25.70
C ALA A 180 -18.31 30.45 25.50
N THR A 181 -19.08 30.07 24.48
CA THR A 181 -20.40 30.66 24.20
C THR A 181 -21.42 30.34 25.28
N GLU A 182 -21.48 29.08 25.73
CA GLU A 182 -22.37 28.64 26.81
C GLU A 182 -22.00 29.31 28.14
N THR A 183 -20.71 29.41 28.46
CA THR A 183 -20.22 30.08 29.67
C THR A 183 -20.57 31.57 29.63
N ALA A 184 -20.37 32.24 28.49
CA ALA A 184 -20.75 33.65 28.33
C ALA A 184 -22.27 33.86 28.46
N ALA A 185 -23.09 32.94 27.95
CA ALA A 185 -24.53 32.97 28.09
C ALA A 185 -24.96 32.75 29.55
N LEU A 186 -24.33 31.81 30.26
CA LEU A 186 -24.54 31.57 31.68
C LEU A 186 -24.17 32.80 32.52
N THR A 187 -22.99 33.39 32.30
CA THR A 187 -22.55 34.61 33.00
C THR A 187 -23.49 35.78 32.70
N ARG A 188 -23.90 35.98 31.44
CA ARG A 188 -24.89 37.00 31.08
C ARG A 188 -26.20 36.80 31.85
N SER A 189 -26.68 35.56 31.93
CA SER A 189 -27.92 35.22 32.64
C SER A 189 -27.80 35.47 34.14
N GLN A 190 -26.64 35.17 34.75
CA GLN A 190 -26.35 35.47 36.15
C GLN A 190 -26.30 36.98 36.42
N ILE A 191 -25.61 37.75 35.57
CA ILE A 191 -25.55 39.21 35.67
C ILE A 191 -26.95 39.82 35.53
N LEU A 192 -27.75 39.37 34.55
CA LEU A 192 -29.12 39.83 34.37
C LEU A 192 -29.99 39.50 35.59
N SER A 193 -29.85 38.32 36.19
CA SER A 193 -30.58 37.96 37.41
C SER A 193 -30.19 38.85 38.60
N GLN A 194 -28.89 39.17 38.76
CA GLN A 194 -28.42 40.06 39.82
C GLN A 194 -28.80 41.53 39.57
N ALA A 195 -28.79 41.97 38.30
CA ALA A 195 -29.24 43.30 37.92
C ALA A 195 -30.75 43.45 38.11
N ALA A 196 -31.54 42.44 37.78
CA ALA A 196 -32.99 42.45 38.01
C ALA A 196 -33.34 42.57 39.50
N THR A 197 -32.62 41.87 40.39
CA THR A 197 -32.84 42.01 41.84
C THR A 197 -32.40 43.37 42.38
N GLN A 198 -31.29 43.94 41.89
CA GLN A 198 -30.84 45.28 42.25
C GLN A 198 -31.75 46.39 41.70
N SER A 199 -32.24 46.26 40.47
CA SER A 199 -33.23 47.16 39.89
C SER A 199 -34.56 47.07 40.64
N LEU A 200 -34.97 45.88 41.05
CA LEU A 200 -36.16 45.70 41.89
C LEU A 200 -35.98 46.35 43.26
N SER A 201 -34.80 46.22 43.89
CA SER A 201 -34.53 46.88 45.17
C SER A 201 -34.55 48.41 45.05
N LEU A 202 -33.95 48.95 43.98
CA LEU A 202 -33.96 50.38 43.68
C LEU A 202 -35.38 50.91 43.38
N ALA A 203 -36.15 50.17 42.58
CA ALA A 203 -37.54 50.50 42.26
C ALA A 203 -38.45 50.47 43.50
N ASN A 204 -38.16 49.63 44.48
CA ASN A 204 -38.90 49.60 45.75
C ASN A 204 -38.47 50.70 46.72
N ALA A 205 -37.21 51.16 46.66
CA ALA A 205 -36.71 52.24 47.52
C ALA A 205 -37.16 53.64 47.06
N GLN A 206 -37.33 53.83 45.74
CA GLN A 206 -37.67 55.14 45.15
C GLN A 206 -39.05 55.71 45.61
N PRO A 207 -40.14 54.91 45.70
CA PRO A 207 -41.42 55.38 46.25
C PRO A 207 -41.34 55.74 47.73
N GLN A 208 -40.57 54.99 48.53
CA GLN A 208 -40.42 55.25 49.96
C GLN A 208 -39.71 56.59 50.22
N ALA A 209 -38.72 56.93 49.40
CA ALA A 209 -38.05 58.23 49.47
C ALA A 209 -38.99 59.40 49.12
N VAL A 210 -39.95 59.21 48.20
CA VAL A 210 -40.95 60.23 47.85
C VAL A 210 -42.00 60.38 48.96
N LEU A 211 -42.47 59.28 49.54
CA LEU A 211 -43.38 59.31 50.70
C LEU A 211 -42.76 60.01 51.91
N SER A 212 -41.45 59.85 52.12
CA SER A 212 -40.69 60.60 53.14
C SER A 212 -40.68 62.12 52.92
N LEU A 213 -40.85 62.59 51.68
CA LEU A 213 -40.87 64.01 51.33
C LEU A 213 -42.29 64.60 51.34
N LEU A 214 -43.32 63.77 51.18
CA LEU A 214 -44.74 64.17 51.23
C LEU A 214 -45.34 64.09 52.64
N GLY A 215 -44.74 63.28 53.53
CA GLY A 215 -45.17 63.08 54.92
C GLY A 215 -44.56 64.05 55.94
N ARG A 216 -43.92 65.13 55.48
CA ARG A 216 -43.47 66.26 56.30
C ARG A 216 -44.16 67.53 55.84
#